data_AF-A0A3C8CDA6-F1
#
_entry.id   AF-A0A3C8CDA6-F1
#
_cell.length_a   1.000
_cell.length_b   1.000
_cell.length_c   1.000
_cell.angle_alpha   90.00
_cell.angle_beta   90.00
_cell.angle_gamma   90.00
#
_symmetry.space_group_name_H-M   'P 1'
#
loop_
_entity.id
_entity.type
_entity.pdbx_description
1 polymer ?
#
loop_
_entity_poly.entity_id
_entity_poly.type
_entity_poly.pdbx_seq_one_letter_code
_entity_poly.pdbx_strand_id
1 'polypeptide(L)'
;AIFHVKVGDKTIDPNDLSNVAALTFLFMGFSALGGVLLSAMGVDLTTALSATVASLFNIGPGLGNVGAMGNYAEIPAMGKGILIIFMLLGRLEIYGVMLLFLPMTWRK
;
A
#
# COMPACT_ATOMS: atom_id res chain seq x y z
N ALA A 1 8.15 32.70 -0.65
CA ALA A 1 7.80 32.54 0.78
C ALA A 1 8.38 31.22 1.26
N ILE A 2 9.08 31.20 2.39
CA ILE A 2 9.60 29.97 3.01
C ILE A 2 8.55 29.54 4.03
N PHE A 3 7.82 28.45 3.73
CA PHE A 3 6.79 27.94 4.63
C PHE A 3 7.41 26.90 5.55
N HIS A 4 7.55 27.24 6.84
CA HIS A 4 7.96 26.26 7.86
C HIS A 4 6.74 25.43 8.27
N VAL A 5 6.75 24.15 7.92
CA VAL A 5 5.73 23.19 8.38
C VAL A 5 6.03 22.82 9.82
N LYS A 6 5.07 23.08 10.71
CA LYS A 6 5.15 22.73 12.14
C LYS A 6 4.15 21.63 12.45
N VAL A 7 4.58 20.65 13.24
CA VAL A 7 3.70 19.63 13.83
C VAL A 7 3.77 19.81 15.35
N GLY A 8 2.68 20.35 15.91
CA GLY A 8 2.71 20.87 17.29
C GLY A 8 3.70 22.04 17.42
N ASP A 9 4.60 21.95 18.39
CA ASP A 9 5.58 23.01 18.69
C ASP A 9 6.96 22.78 18.03
N LYS A 10 7.10 21.72 17.23
CA LYS A 10 8.37 21.36 16.56
C LYS A 10 8.31 21.71 15.07
N THR A 11 9.38 22.35 14.58
CA THR A 11 9.62 22.55 13.15
C THR A 11 10.14 21.26 12.53
N ILE A 12 9.48 20.79 11.47
CA ILE A 12 9.87 19.57 10.76
C ILE A 12 10.93 19.91 9.71
N ASP A 13 11.96 19.07 9.59
CA ASP A 13 12.98 19.21 8.57
C ASP A 13 12.35 18.96 7.18
N PRO A 14 12.66 19.77 6.16
CA PRO A 14 12.18 19.53 4.80
C PRO A 14 12.43 18.09 4.28
N ASN A 15 13.50 17.43 4.75
CA ASN A 15 13.81 16.04 4.40
C ASN A 15 12.75 15.06 4.91
N ASP A 16 12.24 15.25 6.12
CA ASP A 16 11.17 14.40 6.69
C ASP A 16 9.88 14.55 5.90
N LEU A 17 9.56 15.79 5.49
CA LEU A 17 8.41 16.08 4.65
C LEU A 17 8.51 15.36 3.29
N SER A 18 9.71 15.35 2.70
CA SER A 18 9.99 14.64 1.46
C SER A 18 9.85 13.12 1.62
N ASN A 19 10.31 12.55 2.73
CA ASN A 19 10.18 11.12 3.02
C ASN A 19 8.71 10.70 3.16
N VAL A 20 7.89 11.47 3.88
CA VAL A 20 6.45 11.18 4.01
C VAL A 20 5.73 11.28 2.66
N ALA A 21 6.06 12.28 1.85
CA ALA A 21 5.51 12.41 0.51
C ALA A 21 5.92 11.22 -0.38
N ALA A 22 7.19 10.82 -0.36
CA ALA A 22 7.69 9.67 -1.10
C ALA A 22 6.98 8.38 -0.71
N LEU A 23 6.78 8.14 0.60
CA LEU A 23 6.02 7.01 1.11
C LEU A 23 4.58 7.03 0.57
N THR A 24 3.92 8.19 0.58
CA THR A 24 2.55 8.36 0.09
C THR A 24 2.45 7.99 -1.40
N PHE A 25 3.39 8.47 -2.23
CA PHE A 25 3.44 8.14 -3.65
C PHE A 25 3.75 6.65 -3.89
N LEU A 26 4.60 6.03 -3.07
CA LEU A 26 4.84 4.59 -3.14
C LEU A 26 3.56 3.79 -2.86
N PHE A 27 2.82 4.12 -1.80
CA PHE A 27 1.52 3.49 -1.50
C PHE A 27 0.53 3.63 -2.66
N MET A 28 0.45 4.82 -3.27
CA MET A 28 -0.38 5.03 -4.47
C MET A 28 0.07 4.18 -5.66
N GLY A 29 1.39 4.10 -5.89
CA GLY A 29 1.98 3.29 -6.97
C GLY A 29 1.68 1.80 -6.81
N PHE A 30 1.90 1.25 -5.61
CA PHE A 30 1.56 -0.15 -5.33
C PHE A 30 0.05 -0.40 -5.44
N SER A 31 -0.79 0.52 -4.94
CA SER A 31 -2.25 0.40 -5.04
C SER A 31 -2.72 0.35 -6.50
N ALA A 32 -2.15 1.20 -7.37
CA ALA A 32 -2.46 1.19 -8.79
C ALA A 32 -1.98 -0.10 -9.46
N LEU A 33 -0.76 -0.55 -9.14
CA LEU A 33 -0.18 -1.77 -9.69
C LEU A 33 -1.01 -3.01 -9.31
N GLY A 34 -1.37 -3.17 -8.04
CA GLY A 34 -2.20 -4.29 -7.59
C GLY A 34 -3.60 -4.24 -8.20
N GLY A 35 -4.20 -3.05 -8.32
CA GLY A 35 -5.50 -2.89 -8.99
C GLY A 35 -5.46 -3.33 -10.45
N VAL A 36 -4.41 -2.97 -11.20
CA VAL A 36 -4.21 -3.40 -12.59
C VAL A 36 -4.00 -4.92 -12.67
N LEU A 37 -3.18 -5.50 -11.79
CA LEU A 37 -2.93 -6.94 -11.77
C LEU A 37 -4.21 -7.75 -11.48
N LEU A 38 -5.01 -7.34 -10.49
CA LEU A 38 -6.28 -8.00 -10.19
C LEU A 38 -7.31 -7.81 -11.30
N SER A 39 -7.37 -6.62 -11.90
CA SER A 39 -8.26 -6.34 -13.03
C SER A 39 -7.90 -7.19 -14.27
N ALA A 40 -6.59 -7.38 -14.53
CA ALA A 40 -6.11 -8.28 -15.57
C ALA A 40 -6.49 -9.76 -15.34
N MET A 41 -6.81 -10.15 -14.10
CA MET A 41 -7.33 -11.48 -13.74
C MET A 41 -8.86 -11.59 -13.83
N GLY A 42 -9.55 -10.56 -14.33
CA GLY A 42 -11.01 -10.53 -14.51
C GLY A 42 -11.79 -10.04 -13.30
N VAL A 43 -11.12 -9.47 -12.28
CA VAL A 43 -11.80 -8.83 -11.15
C VAL A 43 -12.30 -7.46 -11.58
N ASP A 44 -13.53 -7.10 -11.21
CA ASP A 44 -14.07 -5.76 -11.49
C ASP A 44 -13.14 -4.66 -10.97
N LEU A 45 -12.97 -3.58 -11.74
CA LEU A 45 -12.00 -2.52 -11.44
C LEU A 45 -12.23 -1.88 -10.07
N THR A 46 -13.49 -1.68 -9.67
CA THR A 46 -13.81 -1.09 -8.36
C THR A 46 -13.42 -2.02 -7.23
N THR A 47 -13.69 -3.32 -7.40
CA THR A 47 -13.32 -4.37 -6.44
C THR A 47 -11.80 -4.54 -6.40
N ALA A 48 -11.12 -4.55 -7.55
CA ALA A 48 -9.68 -4.74 -7.66
C ALA A 48 -8.90 -3.61 -6.99
N LEU A 49 -9.20 -2.35 -7.32
CA LEU A 49 -8.55 -1.20 -6.68
C LEU A 49 -8.87 -1.13 -5.19
N SER A 50 -10.12 -1.34 -4.81
CA SER A 50 -10.52 -1.24 -3.41
C SER A 50 -9.93 -2.37 -2.56
N ALA A 51 -9.91 -3.61 -3.06
CA ALA A 51 -9.26 -4.75 -2.39
C ALA A 51 -7.75 -4.48 -2.18
N THR A 52 -7.10 -3.90 -3.19
CA THR A 52 -5.67 -3.59 -3.13
C THR A 52 -5.38 -2.51 -2.08
N VAL A 53 -6.16 -1.42 -2.09
CA VAL A 53 -6.03 -0.32 -1.09
C VAL A 53 -6.35 -0.85 0.31
N ALA A 54 -7.44 -1.60 0.48
CA ALA A 54 -7.84 -2.19 1.76
C ALA A 54 -6.76 -3.13 2.30
N SER A 55 -6.08 -3.87 1.43
CA SER A 55 -4.98 -4.76 1.81
C SER A 55 -3.72 -3.98 2.19
N LEU A 56 -3.30 -2.99 1.39
CA LEU A 56 -2.11 -2.18 1.67
C LEU A 56 -2.24 -1.36 2.96
N PHE A 57 -3.43 -0.84 3.26
CA PHE A 57 -3.66 -0.12 4.52
C PHE A 57 -4.14 -1.04 5.65
N ASN A 58 -4.19 -2.36 5.44
CA ASN A 58 -4.66 -3.35 6.40
C ASN A 58 -6.04 -3.00 7.02
N ILE A 59 -6.94 -2.45 6.20
CA ILE A 59 -8.30 -2.07 6.59
C ILE A 59 -9.17 -3.32 6.75
N GLY A 60 -9.09 -4.26 5.80
CA GLY A 60 -9.92 -5.46 5.76
C GLY A 60 -11.03 -5.37 4.69
N PRO A 61 -12.19 -4.76 4.98
CA PRO A 61 -13.25 -4.59 3.98
C PRO A 61 -12.90 -3.47 2.98
N GLY A 62 -13.26 -3.70 1.71
CA GLY A 62 -13.17 -2.72 0.62
C GLY A 62 -14.54 -2.29 0.10
N LEU A 63 -14.64 -2.10 -1.21
CA LEU A 63 -15.84 -1.77 -1.97
C LEU A 63 -16.11 -2.87 -3.01
N GLY A 64 -17.35 -2.94 -3.50
CA GLY A 64 -17.77 -3.98 -4.44
C GLY A 64 -17.86 -5.34 -3.76
N ASN A 65 -17.36 -6.40 -4.42
CA ASN A 65 -17.52 -7.77 -3.93
C ASN A 65 -16.68 -8.08 -2.68
N VAL A 66 -15.70 -7.22 -2.34
CA VAL A 66 -14.94 -7.28 -1.08
C VAL A 66 -15.46 -6.30 -0.01
N GLY A 67 -16.68 -5.78 -0.19
CA GLY A 67 -17.32 -4.86 0.75
C GLY A 67 -17.77 -5.51 2.07
N ALA A 68 -18.41 -4.73 2.94
CA ALA A 68 -18.85 -5.19 4.26
C ALA A 68 -19.84 -6.37 4.24
N MET A 69 -20.62 -6.51 3.15
CA MET A 69 -21.51 -7.66 2.90
C MET A 69 -20.88 -8.73 2.00
N GLY A 70 -19.68 -8.47 1.47
CA GLY A 70 -18.96 -9.33 0.54
C GLY A 70 -17.77 -10.04 1.19
N ASN A 71 -16.96 -10.71 0.39
CA ASN A 71 -15.75 -11.39 0.85
C ASN A 71 -14.74 -11.58 -0.30
N TYR A 72 -13.54 -12.05 0.05
CA TYR A 72 -12.46 -12.27 -0.91
C TYR A 72 -12.55 -13.61 -1.66
N ALA A 73 -13.60 -14.42 -1.46
CA ALA A 73 -13.67 -15.78 -2.00
C ALA A 73 -13.67 -15.80 -3.53
N GLU A 74 -14.34 -14.83 -4.16
CA GLU A 74 -14.47 -14.69 -5.61
C GLU A 74 -13.17 -14.24 -6.30
N ILE A 75 -12.16 -13.80 -5.54
CA ILE A 75 -10.86 -13.43 -6.10
C ILE A 75 -10.08 -14.70 -6.48
N PRO A 76 -9.47 -14.74 -7.69
CA PRO A 76 -8.63 -15.85 -8.12
C PRO A 76 -7.51 -16.17 -7.12
N ALA A 77 -7.10 -17.44 -7.05
CA ALA A 77 -6.06 -17.88 -6.10
C ALA A 77 -4.75 -17.08 -6.25
N MET A 78 -4.35 -16.76 -7.48
CA MET A 78 -3.18 -15.93 -7.75
C MET A 78 -3.38 -14.48 -7.25
N GLY A 79 -4.57 -13.91 -7.42
CA GLY A 79 -4.93 -12.58 -6.91
C GLY A 79 -4.89 -12.51 -5.39
N LYS A 80 -5.37 -13.56 -4.69
CA LYS A 80 -5.23 -13.67 -3.22
C LYS A 80 -3.77 -13.67 -2.77
N GLY A 81 -2.89 -14.36 -3.51
CA GLY A 81 -1.44 -14.33 -3.25
C GLY A 81 -0.85 -12.92 -3.31
N ILE A 82 -1.26 -12.13 -4.31
CA ILE A 82 -0.84 -10.73 -4.44
C ILE A 82 -1.33 -9.90 -3.24
N LEU A 83 -2.61 -10.06 -2.86
CA LEU A 83 -3.20 -9.33 -1.74
C LEU A 83 -2.53 -9.67 -0.40
N ILE A 84 -2.11 -10.93 -0.20
CA ILE A 84 -1.35 -11.33 1.00
C ILE A 84 -0.01 -10.58 1.07
N ILE A 85 0.72 -10.51 -0.05
CA ILE A 85 1.98 -9.75 -0.11
C ILE A 85 1.73 -8.27 0.20
N PHE A 86 0.62 -7.73 -0.29
CA PHE A 86 0.25 -6.32 -0.08
C PHE A 86 -0.12 -6.04 1.37
N MET A 87 -0.81 -6.95 2.06
CA MET A 87 -1.04 -6.85 3.52
C MET A 87 0.26 -6.85 4.31
N LEU A 88 1.20 -7.74 3.95
CA LEU A 88 2.53 -7.80 4.58
C LEU A 88 3.32 -6.50 4.36
N LEU A 89 3.34 -5.98 3.13
CA LEU A 89 3.95 -4.70 2.79
C LEU A 89 3.34 -3.55 3.60
N GLY A 90 2.02 -3.53 3.72
CA GLY A 90 1.30 -2.56 4.54
C GLY A 90 1.65 -2.65 6.02
N ARG A 91 1.81 -3.87 6.55
CA ARG A 91 1.97 -4.11 7.98
C ARG A 91 3.41 -3.89 8.45
N LEU A 92 4.38 -4.17 7.60
CA LEU A 92 5.82 -4.03 7.88
C LEU A 92 6.38 -2.66 7.51
N GLU A 93 5.51 -1.74 7.07
CA GLU A 93 5.85 -0.48 6.39
C GLU A 93 6.71 -0.70 5.12
N ILE A 94 6.43 0.05 4.06
CA ILE A 94 7.11 -0.14 2.76
C ILE A 94 8.62 0.02 2.91
N TYR A 95 9.10 0.96 3.73
CA TYR A 95 10.53 1.13 4.00
C TYR A 95 11.15 -0.07 4.73
N GLY A 96 10.43 -0.67 5.69
CA GLY A 96 10.88 -1.87 6.41
C GLY A 96 11.10 -3.04 5.47
N VAL A 97 10.19 -3.23 4.50
CA VAL A 97 10.35 -4.27 3.48
C VAL A 97 11.41 -3.89 2.44
N MET A 98 11.49 -2.64 2.02
CA MET A 98 12.50 -2.19 1.06
C MET A 98 13.92 -2.39 1.62
N LEU A 99 14.11 -2.18 2.92
CA LEU A 99 15.35 -2.47 3.63
C LEU A 99 15.76 -3.95 3.54
N LEU A 100 14.82 -4.90 3.55
CA LEU A 100 15.13 -6.33 3.35
C LEU A 100 15.65 -6.66 1.96
N PHE A 101 15.45 -5.80 0.96
CA PHE A 101 15.98 -6.02 -0.39
C PHE A 101 17.27 -5.24 -0.66
N LEU A 102 17.68 -4.34 0.24
CA LEU A 102 18.95 -3.64 0.12
C LEU A 102 20.09 -4.55 0.60
N PRO A 103 21.09 -4.87 -0.24
CA PRO A 103 22.22 -5.72 0.16
C PRO A 103 23.06 -5.15 1.31
N MET A 104 22.89 -3.86 1.61
CA MET A 104 23.52 -3.15 2.71
C MET A 104 22.99 -3.59 4.10
N THR A 105 21.76 -4.10 4.19
CA THR A 105 21.18 -4.60 5.46
C THR A 105 21.62 -6.02 5.81
N TRP A 106 22.07 -6.78 4.81
CA TRP A 106 22.53 -8.17 4.96
C TRP A 106 24.03 -8.31 5.17
N ARG A 107 24.79 -7.22 4.97
CA ARG A 107 26.24 -7.20 5.17
C ARG A 107 26.56 -6.75 6.59
N LYS A 108 27.27 -7.61 7.32
CA LYS A 108 28.22 -7.19 8.34
C LYS A 108 29.40 -6.48 7.68
#